data_AF-A0A9D5WB88-F1
#
_entry.id   AF-A0A9D5WB88-F1
#
_cell.length_a   1.000
_cell.length_b   1.000
_cell.length_c   1.000
_cell.angle_alpha   90.00
_cell.angle_beta   90.00
_cell.angle_gamma   90.00
#
_symmetry.space_group_name_H-M   'P 1'
#
loop_
_entity.id
_entity.type
_entity.pdbx_description
1 polymer ?
#
loop_
_entity_poly.entity_id
_entity_poly.type
_entity_poly.pdbx_seq_one_letter_code
_entity_poly.pdbx_strand_id
1 'polypeptide(L)'
;MLKTLFLATLLTMLLIQNVSADEWCGYDSNTEITVNGVVTVADESMRGPYVFTILSADKTFNVVTGPRWYLNQIGLAIKTGMNVVVTGSKFYDRKGELSIAAYSIFIPAESKTYQFRDSNSQRPLWHGQGHGRWR
;
A
#
# COMPACT_ATOMS: atom_id res chain seq x y z
N MET A 1 39.23 33.00 5.82
CA MET A 1 39.19 31.54 6.05
C MET A 1 38.02 31.08 6.91
N LEU A 2 37.71 31.71 8.06
CA LEU A 2 36.62 31.25 8.94
C LEU A 2 35.20 31.37 8.32
N LYS A 3 34.94 32.44 7.56
CA LYS A 3 33.65 32.69 6.88
C LYS A 3 33.35 31.67 5.76
N THR A 4 34.37 31.28 5.00
CA THR A 4 34.25 30.29 3.91
C THR A 4 34.01 28.88 4.46
N LEU A 5 34.59 28.55 5.63
CA LEU A 5 34.32 27.27 6.29
C LEU A 5 32.87 27.20 6.78
N PHE A 6 32.36 28.29 7.37
CA PHE A 6 30.97 28.39 7.85
C PHE A 6 29.93 28.28 6.73
N LEU A 7 30.22 28.88 5.56
CA LEU A 7 29.35 28.81 4.39
C LEU A 7 29.30 27.39 3.82
N ALA A 8 30.44 26.68 3.83
CA ALA A 8 30.52 25.30 3.36
C ALA A 8 29.78 24.32 4.30
N THR A 9 29.87 24.49 5.62
CA THR A 9 29.10 23.67 6.58
C THR A 9 27.60 23.98 6.54
N LEU A 10 27.20 25.23 6.32
CA LEU A 10 25.79 25.59 6.16
C LEU A 10 25.21 24.99 4.87
N LEU A 11 25.99 24.98 3.78
CA LEU A 11 25.60 24.41 2.50
C LEU A 11 25.47 22.88 2.57
N THR A 12 26.34 22.18 3.29
CA THR A 12 26.22 20.73 3.49
C THR A 12 25.04 20.37 4.39
N MET A 13 24.72 21.16 5.41
CA MET A 13 23.51 20.94 6.23
C MET A 13 22.20 21.14 5.45
N LEU A 14 22.16 22.04 4.47
CA LEU A 14 21.02 22.23 3.58
C LEU A 14 20.79 21.06 2.60
N LEU A 15 21.85 20.31 2.27
CA LEU A 15 21.79 19.15 1.38
C LEU A 15 21.40 17.84 2.10
N ILE A 16 21.43 17.81 3.44
CA ILE A 16 21.00 16.66 4.26
C ILE A 16 19.55 16.86 4.74
N GLN A 17 18.73 17.58 3.97
CA GLN A 17 17.28 17.44 4.08
C GLN A 17 16.96 16.02 3.61
N ASN A 18 17.05 15.06 4.52
CA ASN A 18 16.42 13.76 4.37
C ASN A 18 14.93 14.04 4.32
N VAL A 19 14.43 14.34 3.12
CA VAL A 19 13.05 14.11 2.76
C VAL A 19 12.87 12.61 2.86
N SER A 20 12.64 12.13 4.08
CA SER A 20 11.89 10.90 4.27
C SER A 20 10.49 11.25 3.80
N ALA A 21 10.29 11.17 2.48
CA ALA A 21 8.98 11.14 1.90
C ALA A 21 8.36 9.86 2.46
N ASP A 22 7.56 10.00 3.52
CA ASP A 22 6.54 9.04 3.91
C ASP A 22 5.47 9.07 2.80
N GLU A 23 5.89 8.69 1.58
CA GLU A 23 5.05 8.56 0.39
C GLU A 23 4.35 7.22 0.51
N TRP A 24 3.46 7.16 1.48
CA TRP A 24 2.32 6.30 1.31
C TRP A 24 1.54 6.88 0.13
N CYS A 25 1.64 6.23 -1.03
CA CYS A 25 0.97 6.65 -2.26
C CYS A 25 -0.50 6.88 -1.90
N GLY A 26 -0.91 8.15 -1.93
CA GLY A 26 -2.25 8.56 -1.52
C GLY A 26 -3.29 7.83 -2.36
N TYR A 27 -4.42 7.48 -1.74
CA TYR A 27 -5.54 6.96 -2.51
C TYR A 27 -6.15 8.08 -3.33
N ASP A 28 -6.23 7.88 -4.64
CA ASP A 28 -6.89 8.81 -5.56
C ASP A 28 -8.09 8.11 -6.19
N SER A 29 -9.30 8.54 -5.81
CA SER A 29 -10.56 8.02 -6.34
C SER A 29 -10.70 8.22 -7.85
N ASN A 30 -9.99 9.18 -8.46
CA ASN A 30 -10.04 9.39 -9.91
C ASN A 30 -9.30 8.30 -10.69
N THR A 31 -8.49 7.49 -10.01
CA THR A 31 -7.73 6.37 -10.58
C THR A 31 -8.29 5.02 -10.17
N GLU A 32 -9.47 5.00 -9.55
CA GLU A 32 -10.09 3.78 -9.05
C GLU A 32 -10.47 2.85 -10.21
N ILE A 33 -10.06 1.59 -10.07
CA ILE A 33 -10.40 0.52 -11.00
C ILE A 33 -10.92 -0.68 -10.21
N THR A 34 -11.70 -1.52 -10.87
CA THR A 34 -12.08 -2.85 -10.39
C THR A 34 -11.43 -3.90 -11.28
N VAL A 35 -10.65 -4.81 -10.68
CA VAL A 35 -9.88 -5.83 -11.38
C VAL A 35 -10.24 -7.20 -10.83
N ASN A 36 -10.67 -8.10 -11.71
CA ASN A 36 -10.83 -9.52 -11.39
C ASN A 36 -9.54 -10.27 -11.76
N GLY A 37 -8.95 -11.01 -10.81
CA GLY A 37 -7.72 -11.74 -11.07
C GLY A 37 -7.49 -12.91 -10.12
N VAL A 38 -6.40 -13.64 -10.40
CA VAL A 38 -5.94 -14.76 -9.59
C VAL A 38 -4.69 -14.35 -8.84
N VAL A 39 -4.64 -14.62 -7.54
CA VAL A 39 -3.42 -14.40 -6.73
C VAL A 39 -2.32 -15.32 -7.23
N THR A 40 -1.23 -14.76 -7.74
CA THR A 40 -0.05 -15.51 -8.21
C THR A 40 1.03 -15.57 -7.13
N VAL A 41 1.14 -14.53 -6.30
CA VAL A 41 2.09 -14.45 -5.19
C VAL A 41 1.37 -13.88 -3.98
N ALA A 42 1.30 -14.63 -2.89
CA ALA A 42 0.97 -14.10 -1.57
C ALA A 42 2.29 -13.67 -0.91
N ASP A 43 2.63 -12.38 -0.94
CA ASP A 43 3.87 -11.90 -0.29
C ASP A 43 3.72 -11.99 1.24
N GLU A 44 4.83 -12.16 1.95
CA GLU A 44 4.88 -12.28 3.40
C GLU A 44 5.73 -11.17 4.03
N SER A 45 5.64 -9.95 3.50
CA SER A 45 6.35 -8.82 4.10
C SER A 45 6.04 -8.74 5.60
N MET A 46 7.10 -8.81 6.42
CA MET A 46 7.02 -8.69 7.87
C MET A 46 6.83 -7.24 8.35
N ARG A 47 7.04 -6.24 7.46
CA ARG A 47 6.98 -4.81 7.81
C ARG A 47 6.20 -4.01 6.75
N GLY A 48 5.36 -3.09 7.22
CA GLY A 48 4.56 -2.23 6.35
C GLY A 48 3.23 -2.88 5.91
N PRO A 49 2.62 -2.39 4.81
CA PRO A 49 1.41 -2.97 4.27
C PRO A 49 1.66 -4.38 3.74
N TYR A 50 0.66 -5.25 3.87
CA TYR A 50 0.65 -6.54 3.20
C TYR A 50 0.41 -6.30 1.70
N VAL A 51 1.30 -6.82 0.87
CA VAL A 51 1.21 -6.72 -0.60
C VAL A 51 1.02 -8.13 -1.14
N PHE A 52 0.29 -8.30 -2.23
CA PHE A 52 0.25 -9.56 -2.95
C PHE A 52 0.07 -9.28 -4.43
N THR A 53 0.38 -10.26 -5.28
CA THR A 53 0.33 -10.08 -6.73
C THR A 53 -0.86 -10.83 -7.30
N ILE A 54 -1.60 -10.17 -8.20
CA ILE A 54 -2.65 -10.81 -9.00
C ILE A 54 -2.30 -10.76 -10.49
N LEU A 55 -2.73 -11.79 -11.21
CA LEU A 55 -2.78 -11.80 -12.66
C LEU A 55 -4.23 -11.58 -13.10
N SER A 56 -4.47 -10.57 -13.95
CA SER A 56 -5.76 -10.28 -14.55
C SER A 56 -5.58 -10.13 -16.06
N ALA A 57 -6.25 -10.99 -16.83
CA ALA A 57 -6.01 -11.15 -18.26
C ALA A 57 -4.50 -11.37 -18.55
N ASP A 58 -3.83 -10.36 -19.10
CA ASP A 58 -2.41 -10.34 -19.46
C ASP A 58 -1.58 -9.36 -18.60
N LYS A 59 -2.17 -8.79 -17.54
CA LYS A 59 -1.55 -7.79 -16.68
C LYS A 59 -1.37 -8.28 -15.25
N THR A 60 -0.19 -7.99 -14.73
CA THR A 60 0.15 -8.24 -13.33
C THR A 60 -0.04 -6.97 -12.52
N PHE A 61 -0.68 -7.08 -11.36
CA PHE A 61 -0.89 -5.98 -10.43
C PHE A 61 -0.37 -6.36 -9.05
N ASN A 62 0.40 -5.47 -8.42
CA ASN A 62 0.67 -5.53 -6.99
C ASN A 62 -0.49 -4.89 -6.23
N VAL A 63 -1.13 -5.62 -5.33
CA VAL A 63 -2.24 -5.14 -4.53
C VAL A 63 -1.72 -4.77 -3.15
N VAL A 64 -1.70 -3.48 -2.85
CA VAL A 64 -1.28 -2.92 -1.57
C VAL A 64 -2.48 -2.82 -0.65
N THR A 65 -2.42 -3.49 0.50
CA THR A 65 -3.53 -3.55 1.46
C THR A 65 -3.19 -2.83 2.77
N GLY A 66 -3.82 -3.25 3.87
CA GLY A 66 -3.44 -2.86 5.21
C GLY A 66 -2.27 -3.66 5.78
N PRO A 67 -1.79 -3.29 6.97
CA PRO A 67 -0.79 -4.07 7.67
C PRO A 67 -1.34 -5.45 8.03
N ARG A 68 -0.45 -6.44 8.16
CA ARG A 68 -0.85 -7.84 8.40
C ARG A 68 -1.73 -8.03 9.65
N TRP A 69 -1.50 -7.24 10.71
CA TRP A 69 -2.36 -7.27 11.90
C TRP A 69 -3.81 -6.89 11.60
N TYR A 70 -4.05 -5.95 10.66
CA TYR A 70 -5.38 -5.54 10.26
C TYR A 70 -6.07 -6.63 9.44
N LEU A 71 -5.34 -7.27 8.52
CA LEU A 71 -5.84 -8.41 7.75
C LEU A 71 -6.27 -9.56 8.68
N ASN A 72 -5.45 -9.85 9.71
CA ASN A 72 -5.77 -10.85 10.72
C ASN A 72 -7.03 -10.45 11.51
N GLN A 73 -7.16 -9.18 11.90
CA GLN A 73 -8.32 -8.65 12.63
C GLN A 73 -9.62 -8.81 11.84
N ILE A 74 -9.60 -8.56 10.52
CA ILE A 74 -10.79 -8.70 9.67
C ILE A 74 -11.00 -10.14 9.16
N GLY A 75 -10.08 -11.05 9.47
CA GLY A 75 -10.11 -12.45 9.04
C GLY A 75 -9.92 -12.62 7.53
N LEU A 76 -9.03 -11.84 6.93
CA LEU A 76 -8.63 -12.02 5.53
C LEU A 76 -7.30 -12.76 5.44
N ALA A 77 -7.31 -13.93 4.81
CA ALA A 77 -6.10 -14.72 4.53
C ALA A 77 -5.91 -14.87 3.01
N ILE A 78 -4.94 -14.15 2.45
CA ILE A 78 -4.60 -14.22 1.04
C ILE A 78 -3.72 -15.45 0.76
N LYS A 79 -4.03 -16.22 -0.28
CA LYS A 79 -3.30 -17.41 -0.71
C LYS A 79 -3.17 -17.44 -2.22
N THR A 80 -2.05 -17.96 -2.71
CA THR A 80 -1.85 -18.23 -4.13
C THR A 80 -2.97 -19.14 -4.68
N GLY A 81 -3.45 -18.83 -5.88
CA GLY A 81 -4.55 -19.51 -6.55
C GLY A 81 -5.94 -18.98 -6.21
N MET A 82 -6.08 -18.05 -5.26
CA MET A 82 -7.38 -17.45 -4.96
C MET A 82 -7.86 -16.53 -6.08
N ASN A 83 -9.13 -16.68 -6.48
CA ASN A 83 -9.82 -15.69 -7.28
C ASN A 83 -10.24 -14.51 -6.39
N VAL A 84 -9.96 -13.29 -6.84
CA VAL A 84 -10.28 -12.07 -6.11
C VAL A 84 -10.79 -11.00 -7.08
N VAL A 85 -11.68 -10.13 -6.58
CA VAL A 85 -12.06 -8.90 -7.26
C VAL A 85 -11.59 -7.73 -6.39
N VAL A 86 -10.64 -6.97 -6.89
CA VAL A 86 -10.00 -5.86 -6.18
C VAL A 86 -10.54 -4.55 -6.73
N THR A 87 -11.08 -3.71 -5.86
CA THR A 87 -11.40 -2.32 -6.18
C THR A 87 -10.42 -1.42 -5.45
N GLY A 88 -9.78 -0.50 -6.17
CA GLY A 88 -8.81 0.43 -5.57
C GLY A 88 -8.16 1.38 -6.57
N SER A 89 -7.37 2.32 -6.03
CA SER A 89 -6.66 3.35 -6.79
C SER A 89 -5.43 2.77 -7.49
N LYS A 90 -5.36 2.91 -8.81
CA LYS A 90 -4.26 2.42 -9.65
C LYS A 90 -3.11 3.42 -9.69
N PHE A 91 -1.90 2.95 -9.49
CA PHE A 91 -0.68 3.76 -9.59
C PHE A 91 0.51 2.92 -10.07
N TYR A 92 1.63 3.58 -10.39
CA TYR A 92 2.92 2.93 -10.60
C TYR A 92 3.76 3.12 -9.34
N ASP A 93 4.32 2.04 -8.80
CA ASP A 93 5.17 2.11 -7.62
C ASP A 93 6.57 2.66 -7.96
N ARG A 94 7.45 2.74 -6.96
CA ARG A 94 8.83 3.23 -7.13
C ARG A 94 9.70 2.38 -8.07
N LYS A 95 9.29 1.14 -8.35
CA LYS A 95 9.95 0.25 -9.31
C LYS A 95 9.34 0.37 -10.71
N GLY A 96 8.29 1.18 -10.88
CA GLY A 96 7.53 1.29 -12.12
C GLY A 96 6.55 0.14 -12.32
N GLU A 97 6.24 -0.64 -11.28
CA GLU A 97 5.31 -1.76 -11.36
C GLU A 97 3.87 -1.29 -11.13
N LEU A 98 2.94 -1.88 -11.88
CA LEU A 98 1.53 -1.54 -11.78
C LEU A 98 0.96 -2.01 -10.45
N SER A 99 0.42 -1.08 -9.68
CA SER A 99 -0.05 -1.32 -8.33
C SER A 99 -1.47 -0.81 -8.12
N ILE A 100 -2.18 -1.41 -7.15
CA ILE A 100 -3.52 -1.01 -6.71
C ILE A 100 -3.48 -0.82 -5.20
N ALA A 101 -3.79 0.38 -4.73
CA ALA A 101 -4.04 0.63 -3.31
C ALA A 101 -5.48 0.20 -3.02
N ALA A 102 -5.67 -0.90 -2.29
CA ALA A 102 -6.98 -1.50 -2.10
C ALA A 102 -7.94 -0.55 -1.34
N TYR A 103 -9.13 -0.40 -1.89
CA TYR A 103 -10.32 0.12 -1.19
C TYR A 103 -11.15 -1.04 -0.66
N SER A 104 -11.41 -2.04 -1.52
CA SER A 104 -12.06 -3.28 -1.12
C SER A 104 -11.55 -4.48 -1.90
N ILE A 105 -11.67 -5.66 -1.32
CA ILE A 105 -11.40 -6.94 -1.97
C ILE A 105 -12.60 -7.84 -1.75
N PHE A 106 -13.25 -8.27 -2.83
CA PHE A 106 -14.27 -9.30 -2.80
C PHE A 106 -13.66 -10.66 -3.09
N ILE A 107 -13.96 -11.64 -2.25
CA ILE A 107 -13.56 -13.05 -2.40
C ILE A 107 -14.79 -13.85 -2.84
N PRO A 108 -14.92 -14.23 -4.13
CA PRO A 108 -16.11 -14.91 -4.63
C PRO A 108 -16.42 -16.23 -3.92
N ALA A 109 -15.38 -17.02 -3.60
CA ALA A 109 -15.52 -18.30 -2.92
C ALA A 109 -16.13 -18.18 -1.51
N GLU A 110 -15.99 -17.01 -0.88
CA GLU A 110 -16.53 -16.73 0.45
C GLU A 110 -17.79 -15.86 0.38
N SER A 111 -18.15 -15.35 -0.81
CA SER A 111 -19.20 -14.33 -0.99
C SER A 111 -19.05 -13.15 -0.02
N LYS A 112 -17.80 -12.74 0.22
CA LYS A 112 -17.46 -11.75 1.25
C LYS A 112 -16.60 -10.62 0.70
N THR A 113 -16.96 -9.38 1.05
CA THR A 113 -16.19 -8.18 0.73
C THR A 113 -15.45 -7.69 1.97
N TYR A 114 -14.15 -7.50 1.82
CA TYR A 114 -13.25 -6.95 2.81
C TYR A 114 -12.97 -5.49 2.48
N GLN A 115 -13.30 -4.59 3.40
CA GLN A 115 -13.10 -3.15 3.24
C GLN A 115 -11.76 -2.73 3.86
N PHE A 116 -11.09 -1.77 3.22
CA PHE A 116 -9.81 -1.22 3.68
C PHE A 116 -9.88 0.28 3.96
N ARG A 117 -10.87 0.97 3.41
CA ARG A 117 -11.02 2.42 3.54
C ARG A 117 -12.44 2.79 3.94
N ASP A 118 -12.53 3.88 4.68
CA ASP A 118 -13.81 4.51 5.02
C ASP A 118 -14.44 5.15 3.78
N SER A 119 -15.74 4.92 3.56
CA SER A 119 -16.42 5.36 2.34
C SER A 119 -16.52 6.88 2.20
N ASN A 120 -16.53 7.61 3.31
CA ASN A 120 -16.69 9.07 3.30
C ASN A 120 -15.35 9.79 3.21
N SER A 121 -14.38 9.35 4.00
CA SER A 121 -13.09 10.02 4.17
C SER A 121 -11.94 9.38 3.38
N GLN A 122 -12.14 8.19 2.82
CA GLN A 122 -11.13 7.38 2.12
C GLN A 122 -9.90 7.03 2.98
N ARG A 123 -9.97 7.31 4.28
CA ARG A 123 -8.92 7.01 5.25
C ARG A 123 -8.84 5.50 5.44
N PRO A 124 -7.62 4.96 5.64
CA PRO A 124 -7.48 3.55 5.96
C PRO A 124 -8.21 3.21 7.26
N LEU A 125 -8.94 2.09 7.28
CA LEU A 125 -9.73 1.68 8.43
C LEU A 125 -8.87 1.29 9.66
N TRP A 126 -7.58 1.01 9.44
CA TRP A 126 -6.59 0.77 10.49
C TRP A 126 -5.95 2.04 11.04
N HIS A 127 -6.28 3.21 10.49
CA HIS A 127 -5.70 4.47 10.93
C HIS A 127 -6.00 4.71 12.42
N GLY A 128 -4.95 5.00 13.21
CA GLY A 128 -5.08 5.25 14.66
C GLY A 128 -5.31 4.01 15.52
N GLN A 129 -5.38 2.81 14.94
CA GLN A 129 -5.65 1.56 15.67
C GLN A 129 -4.39 0.70 15.92
N GLY A 130 -3.24 1.07 15.36
CA GLY A 130 -2.00 0.36 15.59
C GLY A 130 -1.60 0.39 17.07
N HIS A 131 -1.70 -0.76 17.74
CA HIS A 131 -1.14 -0.96 19.08
C HIS A 131 0.39 -0.78 19.06
N GLY A 132 0.87 0.44 19.27
CA GLY A 132 2.13 0.74 19.95
C GLY A 132 3.46 0.60 19.20
N ARG A 133 4.14 1.76 19.12
CA ARG A 133 5.60 1.99 19.27
C ARG A 133 6.51 1.66 18.08
N TRP A 134 6.63 2.63 17.17
CA TRP A 134 7.95 3.03 16.69
C TRP A 134 8.66 3.75 17.85
N ARG A 135 9.52 3.02 18.57
CA ARG A 135 10.64 3.61 19.30
C ARG A 135 11.89 3.38 18.47
#